data_AF-S6CM53-F1
#
_entry.id   AF-S6CM53-F1
#
_cell.length_a   1.000
_cell.length_b   1.000
_cell.length_c   1.000
_cell.angle_alpha   90.00
_cell.angle_beta   90.00
_cell.angle_gamma   90.00
#
_symmetry.space_group_name_H-M   'P 1'
#
loop_
_entity.id
_entity.type
_entity.pdbx_description
1 polymer ?
#
loop_
_entity_poly.entity_id
_entity_poly.type
_entity_poly.pdbx_seq_one_letter_code
_entity_poly.pdbx_strand_id
1 'polypeptide(L)'
;FPATVEALAEQIRQADGVVIVTPEYNYSVPGGLKNAIDWLSRLPDQPLAGKPVLIQTSSMGVIGGARCQYHLRQILVFLDAMVMNKPEFMGGVIQNKVDPQTG
;
A
#
# COMPACT_ATOMS: atom_id res chain seq x y z
N PHE A 1 -1.96 0.19 -21.95
CA PHE A 1 -2.53 -0.39 -20.73
C PHE A 1 -3.94 0.17 -20.54
N PRO A 2 -4.79 -0.32 -19.62
CA PRO A 2 -6.06 0.36 -19.34
C PRO A 2 -5.81 1.83 -18.96
N ALA A 3 -6.61 2.77 -19.48
CA ALA A 3 -6.38 4.20 -19.28
C ALA A 3 -6.30 4.60 -17.79
N THR A 4 -7.04 3.91 -16.93
CA THR A 4 -7.01 4.11 -15.47
C THR A 4 -5.66 3.72 -14.84
N VAL A 5 -5.00 2.68 -15.38
CA VAL A 5 -3.67 2.25 -14.91
C VAL A 5 -2.61 3.26 -15.32
N GLU A 6 -2.69 3.79 -16.54
CA GLU A 6 -1.76 4.81 -17.04
C GLU A 6 -1.90 6.13 -16.27
N ALA A 7 -3.14 6.56 -16.01
CA ALA A 7 -3.41 7.74 -15.20
C ALA A 7 -2.87 7.62 -13.77
N LEU A 8 -3.07 6.46 -13.13
CA LEU A 8 -2.52 6.20 -11.79
C LEU A 8 -0.98 6.21 -11.81
N ALA A 9 -0.37 5.59 -12.82
CA ALA A 9 1.08 5.56 -12.93
C ALA A 9 1.67 6.96 -13.06
N GLU A 10 1.02 7.84 -13.83
CA GLU A 10 1.48 9.21 -14.01
C GLU A 10 1.40 10.02 -12.71
N GLN A 11 0.32 9.85 -11.94
CA GLN A 11 0.21 10.46 -10.61
C GLN A 11 1.34 10.00 -9.68
N ILE A 12 1.69 8.70 -9.71
CA ILE A 12 2.79 8.16 -8.88
C ILE A 12 4.15 8.72 -9.35
N ARG A 13 4.37 8.86 -10.65
CA ARG A 13 5.63 9.43 -11.18
C ARG A 13 5.83 10.87 -10.71
N GLN A 14 4.77 11.69 -10.76
CA GLN A 14 4.78 13.09 -10.37
C GLN A 14 4.85 13.31 -8.85
N ALA A 15 4.41 12.34 -8.05
CA ALA A 15 4.45 12.44 -6.60
C ALA A 15 5.87 12.24 -6.04
N ASP A 16 6.24 12.95 -4.98
CA ASP A 16 7.51 12.73 -4.28
C ASP A 16 7.57 11.40 -3.51
N GLY A 17 6.40 10.82 -3.21
CA GLY A 17 6.26 9.55 -2.49
C GLY A 17 4.82 9.04 -2.50
N VAL A 18 4.64 7.81 -2.04
CA VAL A 18 3.34 7.12 -1.99
C VAL A 18 3.02 6.67 -0.56
N VAL A 19 1.77 6.88 -0.13
CA VAL A 19 1.24 6.28 1.10
C VAL A 19 0.24 5.20 0.71
N ILE A 20 0.51 3.95 1.07
CA ILE A 20 -0.40 2.82 0.87
C ILE A 20 -1.14 2.58 2.19
N VAL A 21 -2.42 2.90 2.21
CA VAL A 21 -3.33 2.61 3.32
C VAL A 21 -4.20 1.42 2.94
N THR A 22 -4.13 0.32 3.70
CA THR A 22 -4.84 -0.90 3.30
C THR A 22 -5.26 -1.76 4.50
N PRO A 23 -6.42 -2.45 4.43
CA PRO A 23 -6.73 -3.49 5.41
C PRO A 23 -5.91 -4.76 5.15
N GLU A 24 -5.92 -5.67 6.11
CA GLU A 24 -5.46 -7.05 5.90
C GLU A 24 -6.65 -7.96 5.65
N TYR A 25 -6.67 -8.64 4.51
CA TYR A 25 -7.67 -9.66 4.19
C TYR A 25 -7.00 -11.04 4.14
N ASN A 26 -7.51 -11.98 4.92
CA ASN A 26 -7.05 -13.37 4.96
C ASN A 26 -5.52 -13.49 5.12
N TYR A 27 -4.97 -12.76 6.09
CA TYR A 27 -3.54 -12.75 6.45
C TYR A 27 -2.60 -12.23 5.35
N SER A 28 -3.12 -11.47 4.38
CA SER A 28 -2.30 -10.93 3.30
C SER A 28 -2.86 -9.62 2.74
N VAL A 29 -2.19 -9.17 1.68
CA VAL A 29 -2.55 -8.02 0.86
C VAL A 29 -3.91 -8.26 0.20
N PRO A 30 -4.85 -7.31 0.26
CA PRO A 30 -6.11 -7.41 -0.47
C PRO A 30 -5.87 -7.62 -1.97
N GLY A 31 -6.62 -8.56 -2.57
CA GLY A 31 -6.45 -8.92 -3.99
C GLY A 31 -6.57 -7.74 -4.96
N GLY A 32 -7.46 -6.79 -4.69
CA GLY A 32 -7.60 -5.57 -5.50
C GLY A 32 -6.35 -4.69 -5.49
N LEU A 33 -5.73 -4.49 -4.30
CA LEU A 33 -4.48 -3.74 -4.18
C LEU A 33 -3.34 -4.47 -4.88
N LYS A 34 -3.22 -5.79 -4.66
CA LYS A 34 -2.19 -6.60 -5.31
C LYS A 34 -2.33 -6.56 -6.84
N ASN A 35 -3.55 -6.66 -7.36
CA ASN A 35 -3.83 -6.54 -8.79
C ASN A 35 -3.45 -5.17 -9.36
N ALA A 36 -3.73 -4.07 -8.64
CA ALA A 36 -3.30 -2.74 -9.05
C ALA A 36 -1.77 -2.64 -9.14
N ILE A 37 -1.05 -3.17 -8.14
CA ILE A 37 0.41 -3.25 -8.14
C ILE A 37 0.92 -4.09 -9.32
N ASP A 38 0.28 -5.22 -9.61
CA ASP A 38 0.65 -6.09 -10.73
C ASP A 38 0.52 -5.37 -12.08
N TRP A 39 -0.57 -4.61 -12.29
CA TRP A 39 -0.71 -3.77 -13.48
C TRP A 39 0.38 -2.70 -13.60
N LEU A 40 0.67 -1.99 -12.49
CA LEU A 40 1.71 -0.94 -12.47
C LEU A 40 3.10 -1.51 -12.77
N SER A 41 3.41 -2.68 -12.22
CA SER A 41 4.72 -3.34 -12.37
C SER A 41 5.08 -3.71 -13.81
N ARG A 42 4.08 -3.77 -14.71
CA ARG A 42 4.25 -4.17 -16.11
C ARG A 42 4.45 -2.99 -17.06
N LEU A 43 4.22 -1.77 -16.59
CA LEU A 43 4.41 -0.57 -17.39
C LEU A 43 5.91 -0.37 -17.73
N PRO A 44 6.23 0.18 -18.91
CA PRO A 44 7.55 0.78 -19.15
C PRO A 44 7.82 1.84 -18.08
N ASP A 45 9.05 1.84 -17.55
CA ASP A 45 9.45 2.70 -16.42
C ASP A 45 8.41 2.66 -15.30
N GLN A 46 8.23 1.46 -14.73
CA GLN A 46 7.23 1.21 -13.70
C GLN A 46 7.39 2.22 -12.56
N PRO A 47 6.30 2.82 -12.07
CA PRO A 47 6.37 4.11 -11.38
C PRO A 47 6.83 4.03 -9.91
N LEU A 48 7.00 2.83 -9.34
CA LEU A 48 7.40 2.65 -7.95
C LEU A 48 8.93 2.53 -7.75
N ALA A 49 9.71 2.40 -8.83
CA ALA A 49 11.17 2.28 -8.75
C ALA A 49 11.79 3.55 -8.17
N GLY A 50 12.60 3.41 -7.12
CA GLY A 50 13.20 4.51 -6.37
C GLY A 50 12.18 5.40 -5.62
N LYS A 51 10.89 5.05 -5.62
CA LYS A 51 9.84 5.88 -5.00
C LYS A 51 9.83 5.65 -3.48
N PRO A 52 9.88 6.71 -2.65
CA PRO A 52 9.59 6.59 -1.22
C PRO A 52 8.17 6.08 -0.97
N VAL A 53 8.02 5.04 -0.16
CA VAL A 53 6.71 4.45 0.16
C VAL A 53 6.51 4.32 1.67
N LEU A 54 5.41 4.84 2.19
CA LEU A 54 4.90 4.56 3.53
C LEU A 54 3.76 3.54 3.44
N ILE A 55 3.75 2.57 4.36
CA ILE A 55 2.65 1.61 4.48
C ILE A 55 1.94 1.87 5.81
N GLN A 56 0.62 1.96 5.76
CA GLN A 56 -0.24 1.98 6.92
C GLN A 56 -1.27 0.86 6.79
N THR A 57 -1.40 0.07 7.85
CA THR A 57 -2.43 -0.96 7.92
C THR A 57 -3.40 -0.67 9.03
N SER A 58 -4.68 -0.97 8.79
CA SER A 58 -5.76 -0.82 9.77
C SER A 58 -6.64 -2.06 9.76
N SER A 59 -7.00 -2.55 10.95
CA SER A 59 -7.80 -3.76 11.10
C SER A 59 -8.74 -3.66 12.30
N MET A 60 -9.85 -4.39 12.21
CA MET A 60 -10.73 -4.62 13.36
C MET A 60 -10.08 -5.52 14.41
N GLY A 61 -9.12 -6.37 14.00
CA GLY A 61 -8.36 -7.23 14.89
C GLY A 61 -7.19 -6.51 15.57
N VAL A 62 -6.68 -7.08 16.65
CA VAL A 62 -5.63 -6.45 17.50
C VAL A 62 -4.26 -6.33 16.81
N ILE A 63 -3.96 -7.19 15.83
CA ILE A 63 -2.66 -7.23 15.12
C ILE A 63 -2.51 -6.05 14.14
N GLY A 64 -3.60 -5.37 13.78
CA GLY A 64 -3.54 -4.13 12.98
C GLY A 64 -3.14 -4.30 11.52
N GLY A 65 -2.97 -5.53 11.02
CA GLY A 65 -2.63 -5.82 9.62
C GLY A 65 -1.14 -6.09 9.36
N ALA A 66 -0.38 -6.46 10.40
CA ALA A 66 1.05 -6.73 10.30
C ALA A 66 1.46 -7.68 9.16
N ARG A 67 0.70 -8.75 8.89
CA ARG A 67 1.06 -9.74 7.87
C ARG A 67 0.91 -9.17 6.46
N CYS A 68 -0.16 -8.41 6.23
CA CYS A 68 -0.31 -7.62 5.00
C CYS A 68 0.89 -6.68 4.79
N GLN A 69 1.30 -5.95 5.83
CA GLN A 69 2.42 -5.02 5.74
C GLN A 69 3.74 -5.72 5.37
N TYR A 70 4.05 -6.86 5.99
CA TYR A 70 5.26 -7.63 5.65
C TYR A 70 5.21 -8.23 4.24
N HIS A 71 4.07 -8.74 3.79
CA HIS A 71 3.91 -9.20 2.40
C HIS A 71 4.07 -8.04 1.40
N LEU A 72 3.50 -6.86 1.69
CA LEU A 72 3.70 -5.67 0.87
C LEU A 72 5.18 -5.26 0.81
N ARG A 73 5.89 -5.26 1.94
CA ARG A 73 7.34 -5.00 1.96
C ARG A 73 8.09 -5.94 1.01
N GLN A 74 7.80 -7.24 1.06
CA GLN A 74 8.43 -8.22 0.16
C GLN A 74 8.11 -7.95 -1.32
N ILE A 75 6.87 -7.60 -1.65
CA ILE A 75 6.46 -7.26 -3.03
C ILE A 75 7.21 -6.00 -3.51
N LEU A 76 7.25 -4.97 -2.67
CA LEU A 76 7.84 -3.67 -3.00
C LEU A 76 9.36 -3.73 -3.17
N VAL A 77 10.04 -4.71 -2.56
CA VAL A 77 11.47 -4.98 -2.82
C VAL A 77 11.72 -5.31 -4.29
N PHE A 78 10.89 -6.15 -4.92
CA PHE A 78 11.05 -6.45 -6.35
C PHE A 78 10.84 -5.21 -7.23
N LEU A 79 9.99 -4.29 -6.79
CA LEU A 79 9.67 -3.05 -7.49
C LEU A 79 10.66 -1.92 -7.20
N ASP A 80 11.75 -2.20 -6.48
CA ASP A 80 12.77 -1.22 -6.09
C ASP A 80 12.18 0.01 -5.38
N ALA A 81 11.08 -0.16 -4.65
CA ALA A 81 10.47 0.90 -3.87
C ALA A 81 11.23 1.11 -2.56
N MET A 82 11.43 2.37 -2.18
CA MET A 82 12.11 2.77 -0.96
C MET A 82 11.12 2.80 0.21
N VAL A 83 10.80 1.63 0.76
CA VAL A 83 9.81 1.51 1.83
C VAL A 83 10.35 2.01 3.17
N MET A 84 9.61 2.88 3.84
CA MET A 84 9.95 3.38 5.18
C MET A 84 9.99 2.24 6.21
N ASN A 85 11.06 2.18 6.99
CA ASN A 85 11.25 1.16 8.01
C ASN A 85 10.60 1.52 9.35
N LYS A 86 10.69 2.79 9.77
CA LYS A 86 10.17 3.25 11.06
C LYS A 86 9.63 4.69 11.01
N PRO A 87 8.62 5.04 11.83
CA PRO A 87 7.83 4.11 12.64
C PRO A 87 6.91 3.24 11.76
N GLU A 88 6.51 2.07 12.28
CA GLU A 88 5.46 1.27 11.63
C GLU A 88 4.10 1.68 12.19
N PHE A 89 3.12 1.84 11.31
CA PHE A 89 1.73 2.07 11.71
C PHE A 89 0.88 0.83 11.41
N MET A 90 0.44 0.17 12.48
CA MET A 90 -0.47 -0.98 12.45
C MET A 90 -1.65 -0.69 13.39
N GLY A 91 -2.72 -0.13 12.82
CA GLY A 91 -3.92 0.30 13.53
C GLY A 91 -4.84 -0.86 13.89
N GLY A 92 -4.59 -1.54 15.01
CA GLY A 92 -5.50 -2.55 15.55
C GLY A 92 -6.74 -1.95 16.21
N VAL A 93 -7.85 -2.71 16.24
CA VAL A 93 -9.17 -2.31 16.78
C VAL A 93 -9.61 -0.91 16.32
N ILE A 94 -9.44 -0.65 15.02
CA ILE A 94 -9.60 0.69 14.42
C ILE A 94 -11.00 1.28 14.59
N GLN A 95 -12.04 0.44 14.68
CA GLN A 95 -13.43 0.86 14.91
C GLN A 95 -13.64 1.63 16.21
N ASN A 96 -12.76 1.47 17.18
CA ASN A 96 -12.84 2.19 18.46
C ASN A 96 -11.98 3.48 18.46
N LYS A 97 -11.33 3.79 17.33
CA LYS A 97 -10.34 4.87 17.20
C LYS A 97 -10.68 5.90 16.13
N VAL A 98 -11.74 5.66 15.36
CA VAL A 98 -12.23 6.52 14.28
C VAL A 98 -13.64 6.93 14.67
N ASP A 99 -13.92 8.23 14.63
CA ASP A 99 -15.25 8.73 14.97
C ASP A 99 -16.18 8.45 13.77
N PRO A 100 -17.29 7.72 13.95
CA PRO A 100 -18.21 7.45 12.86
C PRO A 100 -18.80 8.69 12.18
N GLN A 101 -18.83 9.84 12.86
CA GLN A 101 -19.39 11.10 12.35
C GLN A 101 -18.38 11.95 11.60
N THR A 102 -17.13 11.99 12.07
CA THR A 102 -16.10 12.89 11.52
C THR A 102 -15.00 12.18 10.74
N GLY A 103 -14.90 10.85 10.85
CA GLY A 103 -13.77 10.07 10.31
C GLY A 103 -12.55 10.19 11.20
#